data_AF-A0A8X6UL33-F1
#
_entry.id   AF-A0A8X6UL33-F1
#
_cell.length_a   1.000
_cell.length_b   1.000
_cell.length_c   1.000
_cell.angle_alpha   90.00
_cell.angle_beta   90.00
_cell.angle_gamma   90.00
#
_symmetry.space_group_name_H-M   'P 1'
#
loop_
_entity.id
_entity.type
_entity.pdbx_description
1 polymer ?
#
loop_
_entity_poly.entity_id
_entity_poly.type
_entity_poly.pdbx_seq_one_letter_code
_entity_poly.pdbx_strand_id
1 'polypeptide(L)'
;MAGSSAQLSRLGGTIRQLDASMKSVSKFKELSRNTLVAKRSWKGLEVQVTSLAKQMKTTAKPSKDLKAQFDKAKESAIKAKTAYLQKRDTLHALSEEFKKSGKTFNL
;
A
#
# COMPACT_ATOMS: atom_id res chain seq x y z
N MET A 1 42.05 5.63 29.96
CA MET A 1 41.64 6.33 28.71
C MET A 1 40.80 5.46 27.74
N ALA A 2 40.89 4.11 27.77
CA ALA A 2 40.13 3.24 26.84
C ALA A 2 38.59 3.15 27.06
N GLY A 3 38.08 3.60 28.22
CA GLY A 3 36.64 3.54 28.53
C GLY A 3 35.78 4.56 27.78
N SER A 4 36.30 5.79 27.60
CA SER A 4 35.54 6.90 27.00
C SER A 4 35.32 6.70 25.49
N SER A 5 36.33 6.17 24.77
CA SER A 5 36.21 5.87 23.33
C SER A 5 35.24 4.72 23.03
N ALA A 6 35.19 3.69 23.89
CA ALA A 6 34.23 2.60 23.79
C ALA A 6 32.78 3.07 24.05
N GLN A 7 32.59 3.97 25.00
CA GLN A 7 31.27 4.58 25.28
C GLN A 7 30.80 5.47 24.12
N LEU A 8 31.68 6.30 23.56
CA LEU A 8 31.38 7.13 22.38
C LEU A 8 31.06 6.28 21.14
N SER A 9 31.79 5.18 20.93
CA SER A 9 31.54 4.26 19.81
C SER A 9 30.18 3.57 19.94
N ARG A 10 29.81 3.14 21.16
CA ARG A 10 28.48 2.57 21.45
C ARG A 10 27.38 3.60 21.22
N LEU A 11 27.57 4.83 21.70
CA LEU A 11 26.61 5.94 21.51
C LEU A 11 26.39 6.22 20.01
N GLY A 12 27.47 6.31 19.23
CA GLY A 12 27.40 6.50 17.77
C GLY A 12 26.67 5.35 17.06
N GLY A 13 26.88 4.11 17.51
CA GLY A 13 26.14 2.94 17.02
C GLY A 13 24.64 3.02 17.31
N THR A 14 24.27 3.39 18.54
CA THR A 14 22.85 3.56 18.95
C THR A 14 22.17 4.67 18.16
N ILE A 15 22.84 5.81 17.95
CA ILE A 15 22.29 6.92 17.15
C ILE A 15 21.99 6.48 15.71
N ARG A 16 22.90 5.72 15.08
CA ARG A 16 22.67 5.19 13.72
C ARG A 16 21.50 4.20 13.68
N GLN A 17 21.36 3.34 14.69
CA GLN A 17 20.24 2.41 14.79
C GLN A 17 18.90 3.14 14.99
N LEU A 18 18.89 4.22 15.76
CA LEU A 18 17.72 5.06 15.97
C LEU A 18 17.29 5.74 14.66
N ASP A 19 18.23 6.36 13.94
CA ASP A 19 17.98 7.01 12.64
C ASP A 19 17.43 6.03 11.61
N ALA A 20 18.05 4.85 11.48
CA ALA A 20 17.55 3.79 10.60
C ALA A 20 16.12 3.34 10.97
N SER A 21 15.82 3.26 12.27
CA SER A 21 14.49 2.91 12.77
C SER A 21 13.46 3.99 12.43
N MET A 22 13.77 5.27 12.64
CA MET A 22 12.88 6.38 12.26
C MET A 22 12.58 6.37 10.76
N LYS A 23 13.59 6.19 9.91
CA LYS A 23 13.43 6.09 8.45
C LYS A 23 12.50 4.94 8.06
N SER A 24 12.67 3.78 8.70
CA SER A 24 11.82 2.61 8.44
C SER A 24 10.36 2.84 8.85
N VAL A 25 10.11 3.50 9.99
CA VAL A 25 8.76 3.84 10.45
C VAL A 25 8.09 4.84 9.52
N SER A 26 8.82 5.86 9.06
CA SER A 26 8.30 6.82 8.09
C SER A 26 7.88 6.15 6.78
N LYS A 27 8.72 5.24 6.26
CA LYS A 27 8.39 4.42 5.09
C LYS A 27 7.14 3.55 5.31
N PHE A 28 7.01 2.95 6.49
CA PHE A 28 5.82 2.16 6.84
C PHE A 28 4.54 2.98 6.83
N LYS A 29 4.57 4.17 7.46
CA LYS A 29 3.43 5.09 7.50
C LYS A 29 3.05 5.56 6.10
N GLU A 30 4.03 5.90 5.28
CA GLU A 30 3.81 6.29 3.89
C GLU A 30 3.20 5.14 3.08
N LEU A 31 3.77 3.94 3.16
CA LEU A 31 3.27 2.77 2.44
C LEU A 31 1.87 2.38 2.88
N SER A 32 1.56 2.48 4.18
CA SER A 32 0.21 2.28 4.72
C SER A 32 -0.80 3.25 4.12
N ARG A 33 -0.48 4.56 4.09
CA ARG A 33 -1.32 5.58 3.45
C ARG A 33 -1.51 5.31 1.96
N ASN A 34 -0.43 5.02 1.25
CA ASN A 34 -0.47 4.73 -0.19
C ASN A 34 -1.29 3.48 -0.50
N THR A 35 -1.22 2.46 0.35
CA THR A 35 -2.03 1.24 0.24
C THR A 35 -3.51 1.54 0.45
N LEU A 36 -3.85 2.37 1.44
CA LEU A 36 -5.22 2.80 1.69
C LEU A 36 -5.80 3.60 0.52
N VAL A 37 -5.03 4.53 -0.04
CA VAL A 37 -5.42 5.31 -1.22
C VAL A 37 -5.65 4.39 -2.43
N ALA A 38 -4.74 3.45 -2.68
CA ALA A 38 -4.88 2.48 -3.77
C ALA A 38 -6.13 1.60 -3.59
N LYS A 39 -6.41 1.15 -2.36
CA LYS A 39 -7.63 0.39 -2.02
C LYS A 39 -8.90 1.18 -2.33
N ARG A 40 -8.96 2.46 -1.93
CA ARG A 40 -10.11 3.34 -2.18
C ARG A 40 -10.32 3.57 -3.67
N SER A 41 -9.24 3.83 -4.42
CA SER A 41 -9.29 4.00 -5.88
C SER A 41 -9.83 2.74 -6.58
N TRP A 42 -9.27 1.56 -6.24
CA TRP A 42 -9.78 0.30 -6.77
C TRP A 42 -11.26 0.08 -6.45
N LYS A 43 -11.70 0.34 -5.21
CA LYS A 43 -13.10 0.20 -4.82
C LYS A 43 -14.04 1.16 -5.56
N GLY A 44 -13.61 2.39 -5.81
CA GLY A 44 -14.36 3.34 -6.63
C GLY A 44 -14.57 2.83 -8.05
N LEU A 45 -13.52 2.26 -8.66
CA LEU A 45 -13.60 1.66 -10.00
C LEU A 45 -14.47 0.39 -10.01
N GLU A 46 -14.43 -0.44 -8.96
CA GLU A 46 -15.34 -1.59 -8.82
C GLU A 46 -16.80 -1.17 -8.83
N VAL A 47 -17.16 -0.10 -8.10
CA VAL A 47 -18.52 0.44 -8.09
C VAL A 47 -18.96 0.88 -9.50
N GLN A 48 -18.07 1.54 -10.26
CA GLN A 48 -18.35 1.94 -11.64
C GLN A 48 -18.59 0.71 -12.55
N VAL A 49 -17.74 -0.31 -12.45
CA VAL A 49 -17.90 -1.57 -13.20
C VAL A 49 -19.22 -2.25 -12.86
N THR A 50 -19.59 -2.33 -11.58
CA THR A 50 -20.86 -2.92 -11.15
C THR A 50 -22.06 -2.12 -11.64
N SER A 51 -21.99 -0.79 -11.62
CA SER A 51 -23.04 0.09 -12.15
C SER A 51 -23.24 -0.13 -13.65
N LEU A 52 -22.16 -0.12 -14.43
CA LEU A 52 -22.20 -0.35 -15.88
C LEU A 52 -22.68 -1.78 -16.21
N ALA A 53 -22.25 -2.79 -15.45
CA ALA A 53 -22.76 -4.15 -15.59
C ALA A 53 -24.27 -4.24 -15.37
N LYS A 54 -24.79 -3.50 -14.37
CA LYS A 54 -26.24 -3.44 -14.12
C LYS A 54 -26.97 -2.79 -15.29
N GLN A 55 -26.47 -1.65 -15.79
CA GLN A 55 -27.04 -0.96 -16.96
C GLN A 55 -27.05 -1.85 -18.21
N MET A 56 -25.96 -2.60 -18.46
CA MET A 56 -25.89 -3.55 -19.57
C MET A 56 -26.91 -4.68 -19.45
N LYS A 57 -27.18 -5.17 -18.22
CA LYS A 57 -28.17 -6.23 -17.98
C LYS A 57 -29.61 -5.76 -18.15
N THR A 58 -29.91 -4.50 -17.79
CA THR A 58 -31.26 -3.94 -17.87
C THR A 58 -31.59 -3.39 -19.25
N THR A 59 -30.59 -3.21 -20.12
CA THR A 59 -30.78 -2.69 -21.48
C THR A 59 -30.92 -3.84 -22.47
N ALA A 60 -32.08 -3.96 -23.12
CA ALA A 60 -32.36 -5.06 -24.07
C ALA A 60 -31.37 -5.14 -25.25
N LYS A 61 -30.88 -3.98 -25.72
CA LYS A 61 -29.77 -3.88 -26.69
C LYS A 61 -28.76 -2.84 -26.18
N PRO A 62 -27.73 -3.26 -25.42
CA PRO A 62 -26.68 -2.34 -24.97
C PRO A 62 -26.00 -1.67 -26.17
N SER A 63 -25.77 -0.36 -26.09
CA SER A 63 -25.04 0.36 -27.13
C SER A 63 -23.57 -0.06 -27.18
N LYS A 64 -22.92 0.14 -28.34
CA LYS A 64 -21.47 -0.06 -28.47
C LYS A 64 -20.69 0.80 -27.47
N ASP A 65 -21.16 2.02 -27.22
CA ASP A 65 -20.54 2.93 -26.26
C ASP A 65 -20.65 2.44 -24.82
N LEU A 66 -21.81 1.90 -24.42
CA LEU A 66 -21.98 1.34 -23.08
C LEU A 66 -21.06 0.14 -22.85
N LYS A 67 -20.90 -0.71 -23.88
CA LYS A 67 -19.96 -1.82 -23.84
C LYS A 67 -18.51 -1.34 -23.74
N ALA A 68 -18.12 -0.33 -24.53
CA ALA A 68 -16.76 0.23 -24.50
C ALA A 68 -16.44 0.88 -23.14
N GLN A 69 -17.41 1.58 -22.54
CA GLN A 69 -17.26 2.15 -21.19
C GLN A 69 -17.10 1.06 -20.13
N PHE A 70 -17.88 -0.02 -20.21
CA PHE A 70 -17.77 -1.16 -19.32
C PHE A 70 -16.38 -1.83 -19.42
N ASP A 71 -15.92 -2.10 -20.65
CA ASP A 71 -14.63 -2.75 -20.89
C ASP A 71 -13.47 -1.87 -20.37
N LYS A 72 -13.51 -0.55 -20.62
CA LYS A 72 -12.53 0.41 -20.09
C LYS A 72 -12.55 0.49 -18.57
N ALA A 73 -13.74 0.52 -17.96
CA ALA A 73 -13.88 0.53 -16.50
C ALA A 73 -13.32 -0.76 -15.89
N LYS A 74 -13.57 -1.91 -16.52
CA LYS A 74 -13.06 -3.22 -16.10
C LYS A 74 -11.54 -3.27 -16.14
N GLU A 75 -10.92 -2.84 -17.23
CA GLU A 75 -9.46 -2.76 -17.34
C GLU A 75 -8.86 -1.84 -16.27
N SER A 76 -9.46 -0.68 -16.06
CA SER A 76 -9.01 0.29 -15.05
C SER A 76 -9.10 -0.32 -13.65
N ALA A 77 -10.21 -1.00 -13.32
CA ALA A 77 -10.39 -1.68 -12.05
C ALA A 77 -9.37 -2.81 -11.84
N ILE A 78 -9.05 -3.59 -12.88
CA ILE A 78 -8.02 -4.64 -12.83
C ILE A 78 -6.64 -4.03 -12.55
N LYS A 79 -6.24 -2.99 -13.29
CA LYS A 79 -4.97 -2.29 -13.08
C LYS A 79 -4.87 -1.74 -11.65
N ALA A 80 -5.92 -1.08 -11.16
CA ALA A 80 -5.96 -0.54 -9.81
C ALA A 80 -5.90 -1.65 -8.73
N LYS A 81 -6.58 -2.79 -8.96
CA LYS A 81 -6.52 -3.95 -8.07
C LYS A 81 -5.10 -4.50 -7.98
N THR A 82 -4.44 -4.70 -9.11
CA THR A 82 -3.05 -5.19 -9.16
C THR A 82 -2.11 -4.25 -8.40
N ALA A 83 -2.22 -2.94 -8.62
CA ALA A 83 -1.42 -1.96 -7.90
C ALA A 83 -1.69 -1.97 -6.38
N TYR A 84 -2.95 -2.12 -5.95
CA TYR A 84 -3.31 -2.27 -4.55
C TYR A 84 -2.69 -3.53 -3.93
N LEU A 85 -2.80 -4.68 -4.61
CA LEU A 85 -2.25 -5.95 -4.13
C LEU A 85 -0.73 -5.88 -3.96
N GLN A 86 -0.02 -5.33 -4.94
CA GLN A 86 1.43 -5.11 -4.84
C GLN A 86 1.80 -4.26 -3.61
N LYS A 87 1.12 -3.13 -3.40
CA LYS A 87 1.38 -2.27 -2.23
C LYS A 87 1.05 -2.94 -0.90
N ARG A 88 -0.05 -3.70 -0.85
CA ARG A 88 -0.44 -4.50 0.32
C ARG A 88 0.62 -5.54 0.63
N ASP A 89 1.15 -6.23 -0.37
CA ASP A 89 2.13 -7.29 -0.18
C ASP A 89 3.47 -6.69 0.29
N THR A 90 3.89 -5.55 -0.26
CA THR A 90 5.04 -4.79 0.26
C THR A 90 4.83 -4.35 1.71
N LEU A 91 3.63 -3.86 2.05
CA LEU A 91 3.31 -3.43 3.41
C LEU A 91 3.35 -4.59 4.39
N HIS A 92 2.82 -5.75 3.97
CA HIS A 92 2.85 -6.96 4.75
C HIS A 92 4.29 -7.44 4.98
N ALA A 93 5.12 -7.48 3.94
CA ALA A 93 6.54 -7.85 4.07
C ALA A 93 7.27 -6.93 5.05
N LEU A 94 7.09 -5.62 4.94
CA LEU A 94 7.68 -4.64 5.85
C LEU A 94 7.15 -4.81 7.29
N SER A 95 5.86 -5.09 7.46
CA SER A 95 5.28 -5.38 8.78
C SER A 95 5.89 -6.63 9.42
N GLU A 96 6.16 -7.67 8.63
CA GLU A 96 6.79 -8.90 9.12
C GLU A 96 8.26 -8.69 9.48
N GLU A 97 9.00 -7.87 8.73
CA GLU A 97 10.36 -7.46 9.09
C GLU A 97 10.39 -6.70 10.43
N PHE A 98 9.40 -5.84 10.70
CA PHE A 98 9.29 -5.17 11.99
C PHE A 98 9.03 -6.12 13.14
N LYS A 99 8.11 -7.08 12.97
CA LYS A 99 7.85 -8.12 13.99
C LYS A 99 9.12 -8.92 14.29
N LYS A 100 9.84 -9.35 13.25
CA LYS A 100 11.09 -10.14 13.39
C LYS A 100 12.23 -9.36 14.05
N SER A 101 12.30 -8.05 13.82
CA SER A 101 13.34 -7.20 14.43
C SER A 101 13.06 -6.84 15.90
N GLY A 102 11.99 -7.38 16.52
CA GLY A 102 11.61 -7.06 17.89
C GLY A 102 11.14 -5.61 18.08
N LYS A 103 10.93 -4.87 16.98
CA LYS A 103 10.44 -3.48 16.99
C LYS A 103 8.92 -3.51 17.08
N THR A 104 8.38 -3.73 18.27
CA THR A 104 6.97 -3.51 18.56
C THR A 104 6.73 -2.02 18.73
N PHE A 105 5.98 -1.41 17.80
CA PHE A 105 5.38 -0.10 18.04
C PHE A 105 3.96 -0.32 18.53
N ASN A 106 3.66 0.12 19.76
CA ASN A 106 2.28 0.35 20.16
C ASN A 106 1.70 1.42 19.21
N LEU A 107 0.69 1.01 18.44
CA LEU A 107 -0.11 1.88 17.59
C LEU A 107 -1.00 2.79 18.44
#